data_AF-A0A838JQM4-F1
#
_entry.id   AF-A0A838JQM4-F1
#
_cell.length_a   1.000
_cell.length_b   1.000
_cell.length_c   1.000
_cell.angle_alpha   90.00
_cell.angle_beta   90.00
_cell.angle_gamma   90.00
#
_symmetry.space_group_name_H-M   'P 1'
#
loop_
_entity.id
_entity.type
_entity.pdbx_description
1 polymer ?
#
loop_
_entity_poly.entity_id
_entity_poly.type
_entity_poly.pdbx_seq_one_letter_code
_entity_poly.pdbx_strand_id
1 'polypeptide(L)' 'MSDKALGMLKHMRGQIVGQPFRDVAVRGAAISIGVDPGQGECRVLVDELLRGGYLETYPSPSLSAHGLYRLTDR' A
#
# COMPACT_ATOMS: atom_id res chain seq x y z
N MET A 1 10.83 -2.97 -8.60
CA MET A 1 9.38 -3.04 -8.34
C MET A 1 8.84 -4.21 -9.13
N SER A 2 8.28 -5.21 -8.45
CA SER A 2 7.56 -6.33 -9.07
C SER A 2 6.25 -5.87 -9.72
N ASP A 3 5.74 -6.64 -10.69
CA ASP A 3 4.45 -6.36 -11.33
C ASP A 3 3.29 -6.34 -10.33
N LYS A 4 3.35 -7.21 -9.31
CA LYS A 4 2.39 -7.23 -8.21
C LYS A 4 2.47 -5.96 -7.37
N ALA A 5 3.67 -5.51 -7.00
CA ALA A 5 3.82 -4.25 -6.26
C ALA A 5 3.33 -3.04 -7.08
N LEU A 6 3.59 -3.04 -8.39
CA LEU A 6 3.05 -2.03 -9.30
C LEU A 6 1.52 -2.08 -9.38
N GLY A 7 0.92 -3.28 -9.40
CA GLY A 7 -0.52 -3.48 -9.34
C GLY A 7 -1.13 -2.91 -8.06
N MET A 8 -0.53 -3.19 -6.90
CA MET A 8 -0.96 -2.61 -5.62
C MET A 8 -0.86 -1.09 -5.63
N LEU A 9 0.25 -0.54 -6.12
CA LEU A 9 0.46 0.90 -6.19
C LEU A 9 -0.59 1.60 -7.07
N LYS A 10 -0.91 1.02 -8.23
CA LYS A 10 -1.97 1.54 -9.12
C LYS A 10 -3.33 1.57 -8.42
N HIS A 11 -3.69 0.49 -7.72
CA HIS A 11 -4.94 0.43 -6.99
C HIS A 11 -4.98 1.44 -5.84
N MET A 12 -3.90 1.57 -5.06
CA MET A 12 -3.79 2.55 -3.97
C MET A 12 -3.88 3.99 -4.46
N ARG A 13 -3.24 4.33 -5.59
CA ARG A 13 -3.40 5.66 -6.21
C ARG A 13 -4.85 5.95 -6.60
N GLY A 14 -5.61 4.92 -6.98
CA GLY A 14 -7.05 5.03 -7.21
C GLY A 14 -7.86 5.37 -5.95
N GLN A 15 -7.43 4.94 -4.77
CA GLN A 15 -8.15 5.20 -3.50
C GLN A 15 -8.17 6.69 -3.13
N ILE A 16 -7.15 7.44 -3.54
CA ILE A 16 -6.96 8.85 -3.15
C ILE A 16 -7.44 9.84 -4.22
N VAL A 17 -8.02 9.36 -5.32
CA VAL A 17 -8.57 10.24 -6.36
C VAL A 17 -9.69 11.10 -5.76
N GLY A 18 -9.52 12.42 -5.80
CA GLY A 18 -10.47 13.37 -5.21
C GLY A 18 -10.42 13.47 -3.68
N GLN A 19 -9.46 12.83 -3.02
CA GLN A 19 -9.26 12.95 -1.58
C GLN A 19 -8.18 13.99 -1.24
N PRO A 20 -8.36 14.77 -0.16
CA PRO A 20 -7.34 15.72 0.30
C PRO A 20 -6.18 15.02 1.03
N PHE A 21 -6.33 13.75 1.38
CA PHE A 21 -5.33 12.95 2.08
C PHE A 21 -4.76 11.86 1.18
N ARG A 22 -3.53 11.43 1.47
CA ARG A 22 -2.80 10.39 0.73
C ARG A 22 -2.79 9.04 1.46
N ASP A 23 -3.75 8.86 2.34
CA ASP A 23 -3.84 7.69 3.20
C ASP A 23 -4.46 6.54 2.40
N VAL A 24 -3.79 5.39 2.40
CA VAL A 24 -4.17 4.24 1.58
C VAL A 24 -4.21 2.97 2.40
N ALA A 25 -5.21 2.14 2.11
CA ALA A 25 -5.38 0.83 2.69
C ALA A 25 -4.75 -0.23 1.78
N VAL A 26 -3.67 -0.85 2.27
CA VAL A 26 -2.97 -1.94 1.58
C VAL A 26 -3.85 -3.17 1.40
N ARG A 27 -4.75 -3.44 2.35
CA ARG A 27 -5.60 -4.63 2.33
C ARG A 27 -6.46 -4.72 1.07
N GLY A 28 -7.10 -3.61 0.67
CA GLY A 28 -7.89 -3.54 -0.56
C GLY A 28 -7.04 -3.69 -1.81
N ALA A 29 -5.84 -3.10 -1.81
CA ALA A 29 -4.90 -3.21 -2.92
C ALA A 29 -4.38 -4.63 -3.13
N ALA A 30 -4.05 -5.35 -2.05
CA ALA A 30 -3.64 -6.76 -2.12
C ALA A 30 -4.76 -7.64 -2.72
N ILE A 31 -6.00 -7.48 -2.22
CA ILE A 31 -7.17 -8.20 -2.75
C ILE A 31 -7.36 -7.91 -4.24
N SER A 32 -7.18 -6.66 -4.67
CA SER A 32 -7.38 -6.24 -6.07
C SER A 32 -6.43 -6.92 -7.07
N ILE A 33 -5.27 -7.40 -6.60
CA ILE A 33 -4.28 -8.11 -7.43
C ILE A 33 -4.24 -9.62 -7.15
N GLY A 34 -5.23 -10.15 -6.41
CA GLY A 34 -5.32 -11.57 -6.08
C GLY A 34 -4.30 -12.04 -5.03
N VAL A 35 -3.76 -11.13 -4.21
CA VAL A 35 -2.86 -11.47 -3.09
C VAL A 35 -3.66 -11.50 -1.79
N ASP A 36 -3.49 -12.57 -1.01
CA ASP A 36 -4.07 -12.67 0.33
C ASP A 36 -3.39 -11.66 1.27
N PRO A 37 -4.12 -10.68 1.83
CA PRO A 37 -3.55 -9.70 2.74
C PRO A 37 -3.06 -10.29 4.07
N GLY A 38 -3.52 -11.50 4.45
CA GLY A 38 -3.08 -12.20 5.66
C GLY A 38 -1.81 -13.02 5.48
N GLN A 39 -1.29 -13.16 4.25
CA GLN A 39 -0.12 -13.95 3.94
C GLN A 39 1.15 -13.10 3.82
N GLY A 40 2.30 -13.75 3.97
CA GLY A 40 3.61 -13.09 3.90
C GLY A 40 3.89 -12.38 2.57
N GLU A 41 3.28 -12.82 1.47
CA GLU A 41 3.44 -12.17 0.16
C GLU A 41 3.01 -10.70 0.19
N CYS A 42 1.87 -10.38 0.82
CA CYS A 42 1.41 -9.00 0.96
C CYS A 42 2.45 -8.14 1.67
N ARG A 43 3.03 -8.65 2.76
CA ARG A 43 4.09 -7.96 3.50
C ARG A 43 5.34 -7.71 2.64
N VAL A 44 5.75 -8.69 1.83
CA VAL A 44 6.90 -8.53 0.92
C VAL A 44 6.66 -7.42 -0.10
N LEU A 45 5.44 -7.33 -0.66
CA LEU A 45 5.08 -6.29 -1.61
C LEU A 45 5.03 -4.90 -0.96
N VAL A 46 4.51 -4.80 0.26
CA VAL A 46 4.54 -3.55 1.04
C VAL A 46 5.97 -3.12 1.34
N ASP A 47 6.82 -4.05 1.78
CA ASP A 47 8.23 -3.78 2.05
C ASP A 47 8.97 -3.31 0.79
N GLU A 48 8.63 -3.84 -0.38
CA GLU A 48 9.17 -3.39 -1.67
C GLU A 48 8.76 -1.93 -1.98
N LEU A 49 7.49 -1.58 -1.75
CA LEU A 49 6.98 -0.22 -1.97
C LEU A 49 7.55 0.80 -0.97
N LEU A 50 7.75 0.40 0.29
CA LEU A 50 8.43 1.19 1.31
C LEU A 50 9.90 1.43 0.94
N ARG A 51 10.64 0.37 0.58
CA ARG A 51 12.04 0.49 0.13
C ARG A 51 12.18 1.34 -1.15
N GLY A 52 11.18 1.28 -2.02
CA GLY A 52 11.11 2.10 -3.23
C GLY A 52 10.73 3.57 -2.97
N GLY A 53 10.28 3.90 -1.75
CA GLY A 53 9.83 5.25 -1.38
C GLY A 53 8.49 5.64 -2.03
N TYR A 54 7.65 4.67 -2.38
CA TYR A 54 6.28 4.90 -2.88
C TYR A 54 5.25 4.96 -1.76
N LEU A 55 5.60 4.34 -0.62
CA LEU A 55 4.82 4.38 0.61
C LEU A 55 5.70 4.90 1.75
N GLU A 56 5.02 5.47 2.75
CA GLU A 56 5.56 5.75 4.07
C GLU A 56 4.66 5.11 5.12
N THR A 57 5.24 4.71 6.25
CA THR A 57 4.46 4.20 7.39
C THR A 57 3.59 5.30 7.95
N TYR A 58 2.37 4.96 8.34
CA TYR A 58 1.47 5.91 8.95
C TYR A 58 1.99 6.33 10.35
N PRO A 59 1.91 7.62 10.74
CA PRO A 59 2.46 8.10 12.02
C PRO A 59 1.94 7.35 13.25
N SER A 60 0.70 6.85 13.18
CA SER A 60 0.16 5.94 14.20
C SER A 60 0.62 4.50 13.92
N PRO A 61 1.40 3.88 14.83
CA PRO A 61 1.84 2.49 14.67
C PRO A 61 0.69 1.48 14.63
N SER A 62 -0.40 1.74 15.37
CA SER A 62 -1.58 0.87 15.36
C SER A 62 -2.26 0.87 14.00
N LEU A 63 -2.39 2.04 13.36
CA LEU A 63 -2.97 2.14 12.02
C LEU A 63 -2.06 1.53 10.96
N SER A 64 -0.74 1.68 11.09
CA SER A 64 0.23 0.98 10.24
C SER A 64 0.10 -0.54 10.38
N ALA A 65 -0.06 -1.06 11.60
CA ALA A 65 -0.29 -2.50 11.84
C ALA A 65 -1.60 -3.01 11.22
N HIS A 66 -2.60 -2.14 11.06
CA HIS A 66 -3.85 -2.44 10.34
C HIS A 66 -3.78 -2.20 8.82
N GLY A 67 -2.60 -1.91 8.28
CA GLY A 67 -2.37 -1.80 6.85
C GLY A 67 -2.68 -0.43 6.26
N LEU A 68 -2.72 0.62 7.09
CA LEU A 68 -2.81 2.01 6.64
C LEU A 68 -1.42 2.59 6.40
N TYR A 69 -1.21 3.18 5.22
CA TYR A 69 0.06 3.80 4.81
C TYR A 69 -0.21 5.14 4.14
N ARG A 70 0.84 5.91 3.87
CA ARG A 70 0.75 7.15 3.09
C ARG A 70 1.43 6.98 1.74
N LEU A 71 0.77 7.38 0.66
CA LEU A 71 1.40 7.50 -0.65
C LEU A 71 2.33 8.71 -0.67
N THR A 72 3.49 8.53 -1.31
CA THR A 72 4.41 9.62 -1.63
C THR A 72 4.09 10.20 -3.03
N ASP A 73 4.84 11.21 -3.43
CA ASP A 73 4.76 11.81 -4.78
C ASP A 73 5.54 11.03 -5.85
N ARG A 74 6.20 9.93 -5.48
CA ARG A 74 6.96 9.09 -6.41
C ARG A 74 6.05 8.21 -7.26
#